data_AF-A0A645CDI4-F1
#
_entry.id   AF-A0A645CDI4-F1
#
_cell.length_a   1.000
_cell.length_b   1.000
_cell.length_c   1.000
_cell.angle_alpha   90.00
_cell.angle_beta   90.00
_cell.angle_gamma   90.00
#
_symmetry.space_group_name_H-M   'P 1'
#
loop_
_entity.id
_entity.type
_entity.pdbx_description
1 polymer ?
#
loop_
_entity_poly.entity_id
_entity_poly.type
_entity_poly.pdbx_seq_one_letter_code
_entity_poly.pdbx_strand_id
1 'polypeptide(L)'
;MTLYNRVNKTTTKLIDLAAQEEEARLGISVIEQLGFTNDGYTIAFKAQSFDVPAVLDKPSFDTVGTVNVDGSGLANIKPEGYAPKELTSYPAKLLVAEDFKTASGRMMVMESKSKEQKIYNLSAPQEGGNIYGSDNGRYFASSIEGKDGWTIRVYDADSGVMIKEESISNDGQELYGINDPMLCVLDDTKTCIVLLGQKQPDVETKIATFLF
;
A
#
# COMPACT_ATOMS: atom_id res chain seq x y z
N MET A 1 3.69 12.46 15.81
CA MET A 1 2.40 11.76 15.61
C MET A 1 1.66 11.64 16.92
N THR A 2 0.37 11.97 16.90
CA THR A 2 -0.48 12.00 18.09
C THR A 2 -1.82 11.36 17.76
N LEU A 3 -2.30 10.46 18.62
CA LEU A 3 -3.60 9.81 18.53
C LEU A 3 -4.59 10.49 19.46
N TYR A 4 -5.75 10.87 18.93
CA TYR A 4 -6.87 11.37 19.72
C TYR A 4 -7.96 10.31 19.81
N ASN A 5 -8.25 9.85 21.03
CA ASN A 5 -9.35 8.94 21.27
C ASN A 5 -10.62 9.76 21.55
N ARG A 6 -11.60 9.62 20.66
CA ARG A 6 -12.85 10.39 20.70
C ARG A 6 -13.79 10.00 21.84
N VAL A 7 -13.73 8.74 22.29
CA VAL A 7 -14.63 8.20 23.32
C VAL A 7 -14.24 8.72 24.69
N ASN A 8 -12.95 8.60 25.03
CA ASN A 8 -12.43 9.05 26.31
C ASN A 8 -11.91 10.51 26.28
N LYS A 9 -11.86 11.14 25.11
CA LYS A 9 -11.36 12.49 24.85
C LYS A 9 -9.90 12.70 25.28
N THR A 10 -9.08 11.65 25.21
CA THR A 10 -7.66 11.73 25.57
C THR A 10 -6.76 11.78 24.34
N THR A 11 -5.58 12.35 24.54
CA THR A 11 -4.55 12.47 23.51
C THR A 11 -3.32 11.68 23.94
N THR A 12 -2.85 10.77 23.08
CA THR A 12 -1.62 10.00 23.30
C THR A 12 -0.59 10.41 22.26
N LYS A 13 0.58 10.89 22.70
CA LYS A 13 1.71 11.14 21.80
C LYS A 13 2.36 9.79 21.48
N LEU A 14 2.35 9.39 20.22
CA LEU A 14 2.85 8.07 19.78
C LEU A 14 4.30 8.12 19.33
N ILE A 15 4.64 9.14 18.55
CA ILE A 15 6.01 9.36 18.04
C ILE A 15 6.31 10.85 18.15
N ASP A 16 7.37 11.23 18.84
CA ASP A 16 7.81 12.61 18.91
C ASP A 16 8.83 12.92 17.82
N LEU A 17 8.36 13.42 16.69
CA LEU A 17 9.24 13.83 15.58
C LEU A 17 10.04 15.09 15.90
N ALA A 18 9.70 15.84 16.96
CA ALA A 18 10.44 17.04 17.37
C ALA A 18 11.50 16.74 18.45
N ALA A 19 11.57 15.50 18.96
CA ALA A 19 12.60 15.11 19.92
C ALA A 19 14.00 15.32 19.33
N GLN A 20 14.93 15.79 20.16
CA GLN A 20 16.34 15.92 19.76
C GLN A 20 17.03 14.56 19.64
N GLU A 21 16.53 13.55 20.35
CA GLU A 21 17.07 12.20 20.39
C GLU A 21 16.59 11.38 19.17
N GLU A 22 17.45 11.26 18.15
CA GLU A 22 17.16 10.49 16.93
C GLU A 22 16.91 9.00 17.20
N GLU A 23 17.58 8.45 18.21
CA GLU A 23 17.44 7.07 18.68
C GLU A 23 16.02 6.78 19.17
N ALA A 24 15.40 7.70 19.91
CA ALA A 24 14.05 7.54 20.44
C ALA A 24 12.98 7.44 19.34
N ARG A 25 13.25 8.03 18.18
CA ARG A 25 12.36 7.98 16.99
C ARG A 25 12.89 7.05 15.89
N LEU A 26 13.90 6.23 16.16
CA LEU A 26 14.48 5.28 15.20
C LEU A 26 14.84 5.93 13.85
N GLY A 27 15.36 7.15 13.88
CA GLY A 27 15.76 7.90 12.69
C GLY A 27 14.61 8.43 11.83
N ILE A 28 13.35 8.23 12.23
CA ILE A 28 12.17 8.72 11.50
C ILE A 28 12.21 10.25 11.45
N SER A 29 12.17 10.82 10.26
CA SER A 29 12.13 12.26 10.05
C SER A 29 10.75 12.74 9.63
N VAL A 30 10.08 11.99 8.76
CA VAL A 30 8.74 12.32 8.23
C VAL A 30 7.91 11.05 8.15
N ILE A 31 6.64 11.14 8.58
CA ILE A 31 5.63 10.12 8.32
C ILE A 31 4.79 10.60 7.14
N GLU A 32 4.73 9.81 6.09
CA GLU A 32 4.04 10.18 4.84
C GLU A 32 2.66 9.52 4.74
N GLN A 33 2.53 8.29 5.22
CA GLN A 33 1.28 7.53 5.20
C GLN A 33 1.11 6.79 6.52
N LEU A 34 -0.14 6.61 6.94
CA LEU A 34 -0.47 5.88 8.14
C LEU A 34 -1.86 5.25 8.04
N GLY A 35 -2.05 4.17 8.79
CA GLY A 35 -3.35 3.54 8.92
C GLY A 35 -3.40 2.54 10.07
N PHE A 36 -4.61 2.27 10.55
CA PHE A 36 -4.81 1.29 11.61
C PHE A 36 -4.63 -0.13 11.09
N THR A 37 -4.04 -0.96 11.94
CA THR A 37 -3.81 -2.38 11.69
C THR A 37 -3.91 -3.17 13.00
N ASN A 38 -3.79 -4.50 12.93
CA ASN A 38 -3.91 -5.39 14.08
C ASN A 38 -5.20 -5.10 14.86
N ASP A 39 -6.35 -5.17 14.17
CA ASP A 39 -7.69 -4.90 14.73
C ASP A 39 -7.81 -3.50 15.39
N GLY A 40 -6.98 -2.54 14.97
CA GLY A 40 -6.97 -1.17 15.49
C GLY A 40 -6.08 -0.95 16.72
N TYR A 41 -5.37 -1.97 17.19
CA TYR A 41 -4.43 -1.85 18.32
C TYR A 41 -3.07 -1.29 17.93
N THR A 42 -2.78 -1.21 16.63
CA THR A 42 -1.51 -0.74 16.09
C THR A 42 -1.75 0.22 14.94
N ILE A 43 -0.87 1.20 14.78
CA ILE A 43 -0.80 2.07 13.62
C ILE A 43 0.43 1.67 12.80
N ALA A 44 0.21 1.29 11.55
CA ALA A 44 1.26 1.13 10.57
C ALA A 44 1.55 2.47 9.88
N PHE A 45 2.80 2.68 9.46
CA PHE A 45 3.20 3.89 8.77
C PHE A 45 4.27 3.65 7.72
N LYS A 46 4.28 4.50 6.69
CA LYS A 46 5.39 4.70 5.77
C LYS A 46 6.09 6.00 6.15
N ALA A 47 7.42 5.99 6.18
CA ALA A 47 8.21 7.13 6.60
C ALA A 47 9.45 7.36 5.72
N GLN A 48 10.01 8.57 5.81
CA GLN A 48 11.40 8.85 5.50
C GLN A 48 12.21 8.73 6.79
N SER A 49 13.38 8.12 6.71
CA SER A 49 14.28 7.95 7.84
C SER A 49 15.73 8.20 7.45
N PHE A 50 16.56 8.46 8.44
CA PHE A 50 18.02 8.49 8.32
C PHE A 50 18.64 7.38 9.17
N ASP A 51 19.92 7.10 8.94
CA ASP A 51 20.69 6.27 9.88
C ASP A 51 20.71 6.91 11.26
N VAL A 52 20.89 6.08 12.29
CA VAL A 52 21.07 6.54 13.66
C VAL A 52 22.41 6.01 14.17
N PRO A 53 23.41 6.87 14.45
CA PRO A 53 23.39 8.33 14.23
C PRO A 53 23.35 8.69 12.72
N ALA A 54 22.87 9.90 12.42
CA ALA A 54 22.83 10.39 11.03
C ALA A 54 24.23 10.45 10.41
N VAL A 55 24.34 10.01 9.15
CA VAL A 55 25.57 10.08 8.35
C VAL A 55 25.51 11.31 7.45
N LEU A 56 26.50 12.18 7.55
CA LEU A 56 26.60 13.38 6.72
C LEU A 56 26.61 13.01 5.23
N ASP A 57 25.92 13.81 4.42
CA ASP A 57 25.79 13.65 2.96
C ASP A 57 25.11 12.36 2.48
N LYS A 58 24.57 11.53 3.40
CA LYS A 58 23.75 10.37 3.04
C LYS A 58 22.28 10.79 2.96
N PRO A 59 21.58 10.53 1.83
CA PRO A 59 20.17 10.87 1.70
C PRO A 59 19.30 10.03 2.65
N SER A 60 18.11 10.53 2.97
CA SER A 60 17.09 9.74 3.64
C SER A 60 16.67 8.55 2.79
N PHE A 61 16.07 7.56 3.44
CA PHE A 61 15.53 6.38 2.80
C PHE A 61 14.14 6.07 3.31
N ASP A 62 13.37 5.37 2.47
CA ASP A 62 12.02 4.96 2.79
C ASP A 62 12.02 3.80 3.78
N THR A 63 11.11 3.86 4.74
CA THR A 63 10.89 2.82 5.74
C THR A 63 9.41 2.52 5.90
N VAL A 64 9.11 1.34 6.43
CA VAL A 64 7.79 0.96 6.92
C VAL A 64 7.92 0.63 8.41
N GLY A 65 6.91 0.95 9.20
CA GLY A 65 6.97 0.76 10.64
C GLY A 65 5.61 0.62 11.28
N THR A 66 5.63 0.34 12.59
CA THR A 66 4.44 0.18 13.42
C THR A 66 4.64 0.81 14.79
N VAL A 67 3.56 1.27 15.42
CA VAL A 67 3.54 1.67 16.82
C VAL A 67 2.17 1.33 17.41
N ASN A 68 2.14 0.87 18.66
CA ASN A 68 0.88 0.58 19.33
C ASN A 68 0.14 1.88 19.66
N VAL A 69 -1.19 1.80 19.79
CA VAL A 69 -2.04 2.97 20.09
C VAL A 69 -1.78 3.59 21.49
N ASP A 70 -1.09 2.86 22.37
CA ASP A 70 -0.63 3.35 23.67
C ASP A 70 0.77 4.02 23.61
N GLY A 71 1.39 4.06 22.43
CA GLY A 71 2.73 4.63 22.20
C GLY A 71 3.88 3.64 22.39
N SER A 72 3.61 2.40 22.81
CA SER A 72 4.62 1.37 22.97
C SER A 72 4.98 0.68 21.64
N GLY A 73 6.06 -0.11 21.65
CA GLY A 73 6.35 -1.06 20.57
C GLY A 73 6.70 -0.42 19.23
N LEU A 74 7.19 0.82 19.23
CA LEU A 74 7.68 1.49 18.03
C LEU A 74 8.72 0.62 17.32
N ALA A 75 8.47 0.34 16.06
CA ALA A 75 9.39 -0.35 15.16
C ALA A 75 9.43 0.40 13.83
N ASN A 76 10.62 0.51 13.25
CA ASN A 76 10.85 1.15 11.97
C ASN A 76 11.90 0.31 11.22
N ILE A 77 11.57 -0.12 10.01
CA ILE A 77 12.44 -1.00 9.24
C ILE A 77 12.70 -0.44 7.85
N LYS A 78 13.92 -0.66 7.37
CA LYS A 78 14.29 -0.50 5.97
C LYS A 78 14.31 -1.90 5.33
N PRO A 79 13.30 -2.27 4.54
CA PRO A 79 13.29 -3.56 3.86
C PRO A 79 14.54 -3.72 2.97
N GLU A 80 15.15 -4.91 3.00
CA GLU A 80 16.34 -5.18 2.19
C GLU A 80 15.98 -5.29 0.71
N GLY A 81 16.68 -4.53 -0.14
CA GLY A 81 16.46 -4.56 -1.59
C GLY A 81 15.10 -4.06 -2.05
N TYR A 82 14.28 -3.48 -1.17
CA TYR A 82 12.93 -3.02 -1.47
C TYR A 82 12.68 -1.62 -0.92
N ALA A 83 12.14 -0.73 -1.74
CA ALA A 83 11.83 0.64 -1.36
C ALA A 83 10.31 0.78 -1.18
N PRO A 84 9.80 0.88 0.07
CA PRO A 84 8.37 1.01 0.30
C PRO A 84 7.88 2.40 -0.12
N LYS A 85 6.87 2.47 -0.99
CA LYS A 85 6.35 3.75 -1.51
C LYS A 85 4.90 4.00 -1.14
N GLU A 86 4.04 3.01 -1.35
CA GLU A 86 2.61 3.11 -1.09
C GLU A 86 2.20 2.04 -0.08
N LEU A 87 1.66 2.46 1.07
CA LEU A 87 1.21 1.61 2.17
C LEU A 87 -0.31 1.63 2.24
N THR A 88 -0.90 0.45 2.13
CA THR A 88 -2.31 0.21 2.49
C THR A 88 -2.39 -0.74 3.67
N SER A 89 -3.05 -0.33 4.74
CA SER A 89 -3.15 -1.09 5.99
C SER A 89 -4.50 -1.79 6.14
N TYR A 90 -4.47 -3.07 6.49
CA TYR A 90 -5.63 -3.88 6.85
C TYR A 90 -5.49 -4.42 8.28
N PRO A 91 -6.55 -4.99 8.88
CA PRO A 91 -6.47 -5.57 10.22
C PRO A 91 -5.43 -6.67 10.36
N ALA A 92 -5.29 -7.55 9.36
CA ALA A 92 -4.36 -8.68 9.40
C ALA A 92 -3.03 -8.41 8.70
N LYS A 93 -3.00 -7.56 7.66
CA LYS A 93 -1.83 -7.38 6.78
C LYS A 93 -1.61 -5.94 6.37
N LEU A 94 -0.38 -5.66 5.95
CA LEU A 94 -0.02 -4.44 5.25
C LEU A 94 0.37 -4.81 3.82
N LEU A 95 -0.18 -4.06 2.86
CA LEU A 95 0.19 -4.11 1.47
C LEU A 95 1.11 -2.91 1.19
N VAL A 96 2.32 -3.19 0.72
CA VAL A 96 3.33 -2.15 0.50
C VAL A 96 3.86 -2.23 -0.93
N ALA A 97 3.42 -1.32 -1.79
CA ALA A 97 3.77 -1.27 -3.21
C ALA A 97 5.03 -0.42 -3.49
N GLU A 98 5.59 -0.60 -4.68
CA GLU A 98 6.72 0.16 -5.22
C GLU A 98 6.25 1.51 -5.79
N ASP A 99 7.20 2.32 -6.29
CA ASP A 99 6.88 3.56 -6.99
C ASP A 99 6.22 3.24 -8.34
N PHE A 100 5.05 3.80 -8.62
CA PHE A 100 4.36 3.56 -9.89
C PHE A 100 5.16 3.98 -11.13
N LYS A 101 6.14 4.88 -11.00
CA LYS A 101 7.01 5.30 -12.10
C LYS A 101 8.19 4.37 -12.34
N THR A 102 8.59 3.61 -11.32
CA THR A 102 9.81 2.79 -11.35
C THR A 102 9.58 1.37 -10.84
N ALA A 103 8.33 0.89 -10.89
CA ALA A 103 7.97 -0.44 -10.44
C ALA A 103 8.76 -1.50 -11.22
N SER A 104 9.17 -2.54 -10.50
CA SER A 104 9.94 -3.69 -11.00
C SER A 104 9.14 -4.99 -10.96
N GLY A 105 7.86 -4.91 -10.58
CA GLY A 105 6.92 -6.00 -10.55
C GLY A 105 7.00 -6.73 -9.23
N ARG A 106 7.36 -6.02 -8.15
CA ARG A 106 7.43 -6.60 -6.82
C ARG A 106 6.35 -6.01 -5.93
N MET A 107 5.89 -6.82 -5.00
CA MET A 107 4.91 -6.41 -4.00
C MET A 107 5.32 -6.98 -2.65
N MET A 108 5.39 -6.11 -1.64
CA MET A 108 5.66 -6.55 -0.27
C MET A 108 4.35 -6.68 0.52
N VAL A 109 4.18 -7.83 1.17
CA VAL A 109 3.12 -8.07 2.15
C VAL A 109 3.77 -8.26 3.51
N MET A 110 3.24 -7.57 4.52
CA MET A 110 3.69 -7.71 5.91
C MET A 110 2.53 -8.16 6.80
N GLU A 111 2.74 -9.22 7.57
CA GLU A 111 1.81 -9.66 8.60
C GLU A 111 1.77 -8.70 9.76
N SER A 112 0.58 -8.27 10.18
CA SER A 112 0.44 -7.17 11.15
C SER A 112 0.85 -7.57 12.57
N LYS A 113 0.60 -8.84 12.94
CA LYS A 113 0.93 -9.38 14.28
C LYS A 113 2.36 -9.87 14.37
N SER A 114 2.78 -10.74 13.45
CA SER A 114 4.13 -11.33 13.48
C SER A 114 5.21 -10.41 12.91
N LYS A 115 4.82 -9.39 12.13
CA LYS A 115 5.73 -8.50 11.38
C LYS A 115 6.57 -9.23 10.33
N GLU A 116 6.19 -10.46 9.99
CA GLU A 116 6.81 -11.24 8.92
C GLU A 116 6.59 -10.52 7.59
N GLN A 117 7.65 -10.44 6.78
CA GLN A 117 7.64 -9.79 5.48
C GLN A 117 7.83 -10.82 4.39
N LYS A 118 7.04 -10.70 3.34
CA LYS A 118 7.19 -11.47 2.10
C LYS A 118 7.20 -10.50 0.94
N ILE A 119 8.11 -10.72 0.00
CA ILE A 119 8.19 -9.97 -1.25
C ILE A 119 7.91 -10.95 -2.38
N TYR A 120 6.87 -10.67 -3.14
CA TYR A 120 6.47 -11.48 -4.29
C TYR A 120 6.90 -10.82 -5.58
N ASN A 121 7.20 -11.64 -6.59
CA ASN A 121 7.32 -11.18 -7.98
C ASN A 121 5.95 -11.36 -8.65
N LEU A 122 5.41 -10.28 -9.16
CA LEU A 122 4.19 -10.22 -9.94
C LEU A 122 4.46 -10.66 -11.39
N SER A 123 3.39 -10.74 -12.17
CA SER A 123 3.46 -11.31 -13.52
C SER A 123 4.12 -10.38 -14.54
N ALA A 124 4.17 -9.07 -14.28
CA ALA A 124 4.90 -8.11 -15.10
C ALA A 124 5.57 -6.98 -14.27
N PRO A 125 6.69 -6.41 -14.75
CA PRO A 125 7.44 -5.37 -14.01
C PRO A 125 6.63 -4.10 -13.67
N GLN A 126 5.75 -3.66 -14.55
CA GLN A 126 4.98 -2.43 -14.33
C GLN A 126 3.87 -2.57 -13.27
N GLU A 127 3.54 -3.78 -12.82
CA GLU A 127 2.41 -4.01 -11.89
C GLU A 127 2.66 -3.53 -10.47
N GLY A 128 3.91 -3.53 -10.01
CA GLY A 128 4.25 -3.30 -8.60
C GLY A 128 3.93 -1.91 -8.07
N GLY A 129 3.47 -1.00 -8.94
CA GLY A 129 3.25 0.41 -8.65
C GLY A 129 1.85 0.78 -8.18
N ASN A 130 0.82 0.21 -8.82
CA ASN A 130 -0.58 0.54 -8.56
C ASN A 130 -1.30 -0.71 -8.08
N ILE A 131 -1.38 -0.84 -6.76
CA ILE A 131 -1.94 -2.02 -6.10
C ILE A 131 -3.21 -1.63 -5.36
N TYR A 132 -4.27 -2.37 -5.62
CA TYR A 132 -5.57 -2.20 -4.98
C TYR A 132 -5.86 -3.42 -4.13
N GLY A 133 -5.70 -3.27 -2.82
CA GLY A 133 -6.10 -4.34 -1.92
C GLY A 133 -7.62 -4.48 -1.84
N SER A 134 -8.03 -5.70 -1.53
CA SER A 134 -9.40 -6.04 -1.17
C SER A 134 -9.82 -5.45 0.17
N ASP A 135 -11.12 -5.44 0.44
CA ASP A 135 -11.72 -4.91 1.66
C ASP A 135 -11.08 -5.39 2.97
N ASN A 136 -10.59 -6.65 3.06
CA ASN A 136 -9.82 -7.12 4.23
C ASN A 136 -8.35 -7.44 3.91
N GLY A 137 -7.87 -7.11 2.71
CA GLY A 137 -6.49 -7.36 2.30
C GLY A 137 -6.15 -8.84 2.08
N ARG A 138 -7.15 -9.72 1.87
CA ARG A 138 -6.89 -11.13 1.51
C ARG A 138 -6.39 -11.27 0.08
N TYR A 139 -6.87 -10.39 -0.80
CA TYR A 139 -6.44 -10.28 -2.18
C TYR A 139 -5.91 -8.88 -2.49
N PHE A 140 -5.16 -8.76 -3.57
CA PHE A 140 -4.84 -7.47 -4.18
C PHE A 140 -4.90 -7.56 -5.70
N ALA A 141 -5.23 -6.46 -6.34
CA ALA A 141 -5.29 -6.36 -7.79
C ALA A 141 -4.29 -5.34 -8.33
N SER A 142 -3.78 -5.63 -9.52
CA SER A 142 -2.95 -4.74 -10.33
C SER A 142 -3.62 -4.50 -11.68
N SER A 143 -3.20 -3.45 -12.37
CA SER A 143 -3.64 -3.12 -13.72
C SER A 143 -2.45 -2.84 -14.63
N ILE A 144 -2.55 -3.31 -15.88
CA ILE A 144 -1.58 -3.05 -16.93
C ILE A 144 -2.32 -2.49 -18.13
N GLU A 145 -1.84 -1.36 -18.64
CA GLU A 145 -2.32 -0.81 -19.90
C GLU A 145 -1.91 -1.71 -21.07
N GLY A 146 -2.87 -2.04 -21.93
CA GLY A 146 -2.69 -2.73 -23.20
C GLY A 146 -3.21 -1.88 -24.35
N LYS A 147 -2.99 -2.35 -25.58
CA LYS A 147 -3.37 -1.60 -26.79
C LYS A 147 -4.87 -1.30 -26.86
N ASP A 148 -5.71 -2.28 -26.49
CA ASP A 148 -7.16 -2.23 -26.67
C ASP A 148 -7.90 -2.15 -25.32
N GLY A 149 -7.22 -1.75 -24.23
CA GLY A 149 -7.79 -1.66 -22.90
C GLY A 149 -6.81 -1.98 -21.78
N TRP A 150 -7.30 -2.62 -20.72
CA TRP A 150 -6.54 -2.91 -19.51
C TRP A 150 -6.55 -4.40 -19.18
N THR A 151 -5.42 -4.95 -18.76
CA THR A 151 -5.34 -6.27 -18.14
C THR A 151 -5.34 -6.09 -16.63
N ILE A 152 -6.34 -6.66 -15.96
CA ILE A 152 -6.46 -6.66 -14.51
C ILE A 152 -6.07 -8.04 -13.99
N ARG A 153 -5.20 -8.07 -12.99
CA ARG A 153 -4.77 -9.32 -12.34
C ARG A 153 -5.09 -9.27 -10.87
N VAL A 154 -5.60 -10.37 -10.33
CA VAL A 154 -5.88 -10.52 -8.90
C VAL A 154 -4.95 -11.58 -8.33
N TYR A 155 -4.36 -11.26 -7.18
CA TYR A 155 -3.40 -12.09 -6.47
C TYR A 155 -3.91 -12.40 -5.07
N ASP A 156 -3.61 -13.61 -4.61
CA ASP A 156 -3.73 -14.00 -3.21
C ASP A 156 -2.59 -13.37 -2.40
N ALA A 157 -2.91 -12.61 -1.35
CA ALA A 157 -1.91 -11.86 -0.60
C ALA A 157 -1.01 -12.73 0.28
N ASP A 158 -1.45 -13.94 0.66
CA ASP A 158 -0.67 -14.87 1.51
C ASP A 158 0.40 -15.63 0.73
N SER A 159 0.07 -16.01 -0.51
CA SER A 159 0.91 -16.82 -1.37
C SER A 159 1.61 -16.02 -2.47
N GLY A 160 1.10 -14.83 -2.80
CA GLY A 160 1.54 -14.05 -3.95
C GLY A 160 1.17 -14.66 -5.30
N VAL A 161 0.31 -15.69 -5.31
CA VAL A 161 -0.10 -16.38 -6.54
C VAL A 161 -1.18 -15.59 -7.25
N MET A 162 -1.01 -15.39 -8.56
CA MET A 162 -2.08 -14.84 -9.41
C MET A 162 -3.23 -15.84 -9.49
N ILE A 163 -4.42 -15.44 -9.05
CA ILE A 163 -5.62 -16.27 -9.05
C ILE A 163 -6.56 -15.95 -10.20
N LYS A 164 -6.45 -14.75 -10.78
CA LYS A 164 -7.27 -14.32 -11.92
C LYS A 164 -6.53 -13.31 -12.79
N GLU A 165 -6.76 -13.41 -14.09
CA GLU A 165 -6.45 -12.40 -15.09
C GLU A 165 -7.73 -12.14 -15.89
N GLU A 166 -8.03 -10.87 -16.15
CA GLU A 166 -9.16 -10.45 -16.96
C GLU A 166 -8.78 -9.24 -17.84
N SER A 167 -9.15 -9.28 -19.11
CA SER A 167 -8.95 -8.16 -20.04
C SER A 167 -10.22 -7.33 -20.16
N ILE A 168 -10.10 -6.03 -19.89
CA ILE A 168 -11.18 -5.05 -19.95
C ILE A 168 -10.96 -4.15 -21.16
N SER A 169 -11.82 -4.30 -22.18
CA SER A 169 -11.79 -3.50 -23.40
C SER A 169 -12.01 -2.00 -23.14
N ASN A 170 -11.31 -1.13 -23.87
CA ASN A 170 -11.60 0.30 -23.96
C ASN A 170 -12.66 0.65 -25.02
N ASP A 171 -13.19 -0.35 -25.75
CA ASP A 171 -14.18 -0.21 -26.83
C ASP A 171 -13.76 0.79 -27.93
N GLY A 172 -12.45 0.94 -28.14
CA GLY A 172 -11.89 1.92 -29.08
C GLY A 172 -11.91 3.36 -28.57
N GLN A 173 -12.24 3.62 -27.30
CA GLN A 173 -12.20 4.95 -26.69
C GLN A 173 -10.86 5.17 -25.98
N GLU A 174 -9.96 5.92 -26.62
CA GLU A 174 -8.61 6.21 -26.10
C GLU A 174 -8.61 6.90 -24.73
N LEU A 175 -9.65 7.68 -24.41
CA LEU A 175 -9.78 8.39 -23.12
C LEU A 175 -9.79 7.43 -21.91
N TYR A 176 -10.20 6.17 -22.10
CA TYR A 176 -10.14 5.15 -21.05
C TYR A 176 -8.72 4.64 -20.77
N GLY A 177 -7.72 4.95 -21.59
CA GLY A 177 -6.31 4.62 -21.36
C GLY A 177 -5.51 5.71 -20.65
N ILE A 178 -6.04 6.94 -20.54
CA ILE A 178 -5.27 8.10 -20.03
C ILE A 178 -4.88 7.95 -18.55
N ASN A 179 -5.79 7.41 -17.73
CA ASN A 179 -5.59 7.21 -16.30
C ASN A 179 -5.72 5.73 -15.98
N ASP A 180 -4.96 5.27 -15.00
CA ASP A 180 -5.15 3.93 -14.43
C ASP A 180 -6.60 3.71 -13.98
N PRO A 181 -7.13 2.50 -14.18
CA PRO A 181 -8.44 2.14 -13.67
C PRO A 181 -8.43 2.25 -12.15
N MET A 182 -9.55 2.65 -11.58
CA MET A 182 -9.79 2.39 -10.16
C MET A 182 -10.39 1.01 -10.00
N LEU A 183 -9.84 0.23 -9.07
CA LEU A 183 -10.27 -1.11 -8.78
C LEU A 183 -10.88 -1.17 -7.38
N CYS A 184 -11.98 -1.91 -7.25
CA CYS A 184 -12.54 -2.32 -5.97
C CYS A 184 -12.61 -3.84 -5.95
N VAL A 185 -11.92 -4.45 -4.98
CA VAL A 185 -11.83 -5.90 -4.83
C VAL A 185 -12.60 -6.29 -3.58
N LEU A 186 -13.61 -7.14 -3.74
CA LEU A 186 -14.47 -7.60 -2.66
C LEU A 186 -14.12 -9.04 -2.33
N ASP A 187 -13.68 -9.29 -1.10
CA ASP A 187 -13.23 -10.61 -0.71
C ASP A 187 -14.35 -11.66 -0.67
N ASP A 188 -15.46 -11.32 -0.02
CA ASP A 188 -16.51 -12.29 0.31
C ASP A 188 -17.26 -12.79 -0.93
N THR A 189 -17.49 -11.89 -1.89
CA THR A 189 -18.12 -12.23 -3.16
C THR A 189 -17.10 -12.58 -4.25
N LYS A 190 -15.80 -12.49 -3.94
CA LYS A 190 -14.69 -12.60 -4.88
C LYS A 190 -14.96 -11.88 -6.19
N THR A 191 -15.27 -10.59 -6.08
CA THR A 191 -15.67 -9.76 -7.20
C THR A 191 -14.70 -8.60 -7.36
N CYS A 192 -14.19 -8.40 -8.57
CA CYS A 192 -13.43 -7.22 -8.92
C CYS A 192 -14.31 -6.29 -9.74
N ILE A 193 -14.43 -5.04 -9.30
CA ILE A 193 -15.11 -3.95 -10.01
C ILE A 193 -14.04 -3.02 -10.57
N VAL A 194 -14.12 -2.75 -11.87
CA VAL A 194 -13.17 -1.95 -12.63
C VAL A 194 -13.88 -0.70 -13.12
N LEU A 195 -13.31 0.47 -12.82
CA LEU A 195 -13.86 1.77 -13.21
C LEU A 195 -12.89 2.47 -14.19
N LEU A 196 -13.24 2.46 -15.47
CA LEU A 196 -12.47 3.12 -16.54
C LEU A 196 -12.96 4.54 -16.76
N GLY A 197 -12.03 5.48 -17.00
CA GLY A 197 -12.36 6.90 -17.21
C GLY A 197 -12.83 7.62 -15.94
N GLN A 198 -12.81 6.96 -14.78
CA GLN A 198 -13.16 7.60 -13.53
C GLN A 198 -12.23 8.80 -13.26
N LYS A 199 -12.78 9.85 -12.64
CA LYS A 199 -12.10 11.11 -12.31
C LYS A 199 -11.75 11.98 -13.52
N GLN A 200 -12.24 11.66 -14.71
CA GLN A 200 -12.14 12.52 -15.88
C GLN A 200 -13.50 13.23 -16.10
N PRO A 201 -13.55 14.58 -16.06
CA PRO A 201 -14.82 15.34 -16.14
C PRO A 201 -15.68 15.04 -17.37
N ASP A 202 -15.04 14.74 -18.50
CA ASP A 202 -15.69 14.59 -19.81
C ASP A 202 -15.76 13.13 -20.28
N VAL A 203 -15.53 12.17 -19.39
CA VAL A 203 -15.57 10.74 -19.71
C VAL A 203 -16.62 10.05 -18.84
N GLU A 204 -17.63 9.47 -19.49
CA GLU A 204 -18.59 8.62 -18.80
C GLU A 204 -17.86 7.39 -18.25
N THR A 205 -17.96 7.16 -16.93
CA THR A 205 -17.24 6.04 -16.31
C THR A 205 -17.81 4.72 -16.80
N LYS A 206 -16.98 3.92 -17.48
CA LYS A 206 -17.32 2.54 -17.82
C LYS A 206 -17.05 1.64 -16.62
N ILE A 207 -18.05 0.84 -16.26
CA ILE A 207 -17.99 -0.13 -15.17
C ILE A 207 -17.91 -1.52 -15.77
N ALA A 208 -16.90 -2.29 -15.38
CA ALA A 208 -16.82 -3.72 -15.66
C ALA A 208 -16.68 -4.50 -14.35
N THR A 209 -17.16 -5.74 -14.34
CA THR A 209 -17.09 -6.61 -13.16
C THR A 209 -16.76 -8.03 -13.57
N PHE A 210 -15.92 -8.72 -12.78
CA PHE A 210 -15.65 -10.13 -12.96
C PHE A 210 -15.45 -10.85 -11.62
N LEU A 211 -15.66 -12.17 -11.64
CA LEU A 211 -15.44 -13.05 -10.48
C LEU A 211 -14.03 -13.64 -10.51
N PHE A 212 -13.51 -13.97 -9.32
CA PHE A 212 -12.22 -14.64 -9.12
C PHE A 212 -12.24 -15.68 -7.98
#